data_AF-A0A7C7SVX3-F1
#
_entry.id   AF-A0A7C7SVX3-F1
#
_cell.length_a   1.000
_cell.length_b   1.000
_cell.length_c   1.000
_cell.angle_alpha   90.00
_cell.angle_beta   90.00
_cell.angle_gamma   90.00
#
_symmetry.space_group_name_H-M   'P 1'
#
loop_
_entity.id
_entity.type
_entity.pdbx_description
1 polymer ?
#
loop_
_entity_poly.entity_id
_entity_poly.type
_entity_poly.pdbx_seq_one_letter_code
_entity_poly.pdbx_strand_id
1 'polypeptide(L)'
;MKHKTGQTLTLCLLTCLGCTTVDPPADLSPLTNVDADDLRKKLDDELEYTFGRRLDLKQQATWQILHGALAYQREFEVIDAESETVSAVDYLLAGGAMSGWDIELVPSRIRPNPGIRALLDPGSKAGQGHQDQWFAVLAQCDLAPEQTIKVYGETVTMADFVFQVQQDVPRNLGREYSWTLIGLTTYLPTDAEWTGSDGGQWSIERLMEIELEQDLNRSACGGTHRLIGITMALNRHLAQGGELTGVWKQADDKIQESIAQAKRLQNRADGSFSIHYFDRPGMSADLAQDLGSTGHVLEFLALAMTKEQLSEPWVQHSVTHLCELFHRTREIGLECGALYHAAHGLVLYRQRVFGARSWKP
;
A
#
# COMPACT_ATOMS: atom_id res chain seq x y z
N MET A 1 50.51 57.70 45.22
CA MET A 1 51.97 57.52 44.98
C MET A 1 52.34 56.07 45.24
N LYS A 2 53.04 55.47 44.25
CA LYS A 2 53.83 54.22 44.25
C LYS A 2 53.09 52.87 44.19
N HIS A 3 53.26 52.25 43.01
CA HIS A 3 52.97 50.88 42.59
C HIS A 3 53.71 49.78 43.38
N LYS A 4 53.12 48.58 43.38
CA LYS A 4 53.71 47.27 42.96
C LYS A 4 52.60 46.18 43.03
N THR A 5 52.03 45.66 41.93
CA THR A 5 52.46 44.59 40.98
C THR A 5 52.37 43.15 41.50
N GLY A 6 51.57 42.32 40.79
CA GLY A 6 51.62 40.84 40.72
C GLY A 6 50.63 40.10 41.63
N GLN A 7 49.83 39.10 41.24
CA GLN A 7 49.77 38.24 40.05
C GLN A 7 48.31 37.78 39.85
N THR A 8 47.87 37.67 38.59
CA THR A 8 46.57 37.11 38.20
C THR A 8 46.71 35.59 38.04
N LEU A 9 45.97 34.81 38.81
CA LEU A 9 45.87 33.35 38.62
C LEU A 9 44.70 33.07 37.67
N THR A 10 45.00 32.74 36.42
CA THR A 10 44.03 32.25 35.44
C THR A 10 43.77 30.77 35.70
N LEU A 11 42.55 30.43 36.13
CA LEU A 11 42.09 29.06 36.28
C LEU A 11 41.71 28.50 34.89
N CYS A 12 42.61 27.74 34.27
CA CYS A 12 42.28 26.93 33.10
C CYS A 12 41.41 25.75 33.52
N LEU A 13 40.12 25.76 33.15
CA LEU A 13 39.33 24.53 33.10
C LEU A 13 39.84 23.68 31.93
N LEU A 14 40.57 22.60 32.24
CA LEU A 14 40.68 21.46 31.35
C LEU A 14 39.30 20.79 31.27
N THR A 15 38.60 21.00 30.16
CA THR A 15 37.53 20.09 29.75
C THR A 15 38.19 18.95 28.99
N CYS A 16 38.25 17.78 29.62
CA CYS A 16 38.63 16.55 28.97
C CYS A 16 37.63 16.27 27.83
N LEU A 17 38.07 16.42 26.59
CA LEU A 17 37.41 15.87 25.42
C LEU A 17 37.42 14.34 25.56
N GLY A 18 36.33 13.80 26.10
CA GLY A 18 36.05 12.38 26.02
C GLY A 18 35.80 12.03 24.55
N CYS A 19 36.80 11.43 23.90
CA CYS A 19 36.56 10.63 22.71
C CYS A 19 35.67 9.46 23.14
N THR A 20 34.36 9.63 23.01
CA THR A 20 33.46 8.49 22.90
C THR A 20 33.70 7.91 21.52
N THR A 21 34.45 6.82 21.49
CA THR A 21 34.45 5.91 20.36
C THR A 21 33.00 5.46 20.20
N VAL A 22 32.33 5.96 19.16
CA VAL A 22 31.07 5.38 18.70
C VAL A 22 31.40 3.94 18.35
N ASP A 23 30.81 2.99 19.08
CA ASP A 23 30.94 1.58 18.74
C ASP A 23 30.54 1.39 17.27
N PRO A 24 31.29 0.57 16.50
CA PRO A 24 30.87 0.24 15.15
C PRO A 24 29.45 -0.36 15.18
N PRO A 25 28.63 -0.13 14.14
CA PRO A 25 27.25 -0.61 14.12
C PRO A 25 27.20 -2.13 14.31
N ALA A 26 26.09 -2.57 14.91
CA ALA A 26 25.74 -3.94 15.26
C ALA A 26 26.27 -4.99 14.28
N ASP A 27 26.82 -6.05 14.87
CA ASP A 27 27.18 -7.36 14.32
C ASP A 27 26.76 -7.58 12.85
N LEU A 28 27.76 -7.61 11.96
CA LEU A 28 27.62 -7.93 10.52
C LEU A 28 27.38 -9.43 10.27
N SER A 29 26.98 -10.20 11.28
CA SER A 29 26.65 -11.60 11.12
C SER A 29 25.53 -11.78 10.08
N PRO A 30 25.65 -12.75 9.16
CA PRO A 30 24.59 -13.04 8.19
C PRO A 30 23.28 -13.34 8.93
N LEU A 31 22.16 -12.80 8.43
CA LEU A 31 20.84 -13.21 8.89
C LEU A 31 20.73 -14.74 8.78
N THR A 32 20.27 -15.37 9.84
CA THR A 32 20.10 -16.82 9.88
C THR A 32 19.03 -17.26 8.89
N ASN A 33 19.14 -18.48 8.36
CA ASN A 33 18.08 -19.03 7.51
C ASN A 33 16.80 -19.21 8.34
N VAL A 34 15.66 -18.77 7.77
CA VAL A 34 14.33 -19.02 8.32
C VAL A 34 13.83 -20.36 7.78
N ASP A 35 13.28 -21.20 8.65
CA ASP A 35 12.65 -22.45 8.22
C ASP A 35 11.37 -22.15 7.42
N ALA A 36 11.31 -22.65 6.19
CA ALA A 36 10.25 -22.31 5.25
C ALA A 36 8.88 -22.86 5.68
N ASP A 37 8.84 -24.04 6.32
CA ASP A 37 7.59 -24.65 6.77
C ASP A 37 7.06 -23.96 8.02
N ASP A 38 7.93 -23.59 8.97
CA ASP A 38 7.57 -22.76 10.13
C ASP A 38 7.05 -21.38 9.71
N LEU A 39 7.74 -20.71 8.77
CA LEU A 39 7.30 -19.41 8.24
C LEU A 39 5.94 -19.52 7.57
N ARG A 40 5.73 -20.54 6.73
CA ARG A 40 4.45 -20.80 6.08
C ARG A 40 3.34 -20.99 7.11
N LYS A 41 3.60 -21.74 8.18
CA LYS A 41 2.63 -21.97 9.25
C LYS A 41 2.27 -20.67 9.97
N LYS A 42 3.26 -19.87 10.38
CA LYS A 42 3.04 -18.56 11.02
C LYS A 42 2.21 -17.63 10.15
N LEU A 43 2.56 -17.54 8.87
CA LEU A 43 1.78 -16.80 7.87
C LEU A 43 0.33 -17.28 7.83
N ASP A 44 0.13 -18.59 7.71
CA ASP A 44 -1.20 -19.16 7.57
C ASP A 44 -2.06 -18.90 8.84
N ASP A 45 -1.47 -19.02 10.03
CA ASP A 45 -2.14 -18.79 11.32
C ASP A 45 -2.53 -17.30 11.52
N GLU A 46 -1.64 -16.35 11.21
CA GLU A 46 -1.92 -14.92 11.39
C GLU A 46 -2.86 -14.35 10.33
N LEU A 47 -2.77 -14.85 9.09
CA LEU A 47 -3.70 -14.48 8.04
C LEU A 47 -5.11 -15.04 8.29
N GLU A 48 -5.24 -16.26 8.84
CA GLU A 48 -6.53 -16.83 9.25
C GLU A 48 -7.16 -16.02 10.38
N TYR A 49 -6.36 -15.68 11.40
CA TYR A 49 -6.83 -14.88 12.51
C TYR A 49 -7.33 -13.51 12.03
N THR A 50 -6.56 -12.85 11.17
CA THR A 50 -6.92 -11.54 10.62
C THR A 50 -8.15 -11.62 9.72
N PHE A 51 -8.28 -12.68 8.91
CA PHE A 51 -9.50 -12.95 8.15
C PHE A 51 -10.72 -13.11 9.06
N GLY A 52 -10.54 -13.80 10.20
CA GLY A 52 -11.52 -13.96 11.27
C GLY A 52 -11.99 -12.67 11.96
N ARG A 53 -11.27 -11.54 11.80
CA ARG A 53 -11.65 -10.25 12.39
C ARG A 53 -12.83 -9.65 11.63
N ARG A 54 -14.05 -10.04 12.00
CA ARG A 54 -15.27 -9.49 11.42
C ARG A 54 -15.44 -8.02 11.83
N LEU A 55 -15.55 -7.15 10.83
CA LEU A 55 -15.98 -5.76 11.01
C LEU A 55 -17.51 -5.70 10.92
N ASP A 56 -18.11 -4.67 11.53
CA ASP A 56 -19.56 -4.44 11.60
C ASP A 56 -19.90 -3.16 10.83
N LEU A 57 -20.82 -3.27 9.86
CA LEU A 57 -21.25 -2.16 9.01
C LEU A 57 -21.89 -1.00 9.79
N LYS A 58 -22.31 -1.21 11.05
CA LYS A 58 -22.79 -0.14 11.95
C LYS A 58 -21.67 0.61 12.65
N GLN A 59 -20.49 0.01 12.77
CA GLN A 59 -19.37 0.53 13.56
C GLN A 59 -18.21 1.00 12.69
N GLN A 60 -17.96 0.33 11.58
CA GLN A 60 -16.88 0.61 10.65
C GLN A 60 -17.42 1.20 9.34
N ALA A 61 -16.67 2.15 8.80
CA ALA A 61 -16.96 2.77 7.52
C ALA A 61 -16.23 2.06 6.38
N THR A 62 -16.49 2.54 5.16
CA THR A 62 -15.93 2.03 3.90
C THR A 62 -14.42 1.98 3.95
N TRP A 63 -13.77 2.96 4.59
CA TRP A 63 -12.33 2.95 4.80
C TRP A 63 -11.85 1.66 5.44
N GLN A 64 -12.36 1.29 6.61
CA GLN A 64 -11.90 0.08 7.28
C GLN A 64 -12.28 -1.19 6.50
N ILE A 65 -13.47 -1.21 5.92
CA ILE A 65 -14.05 -2.39 5.26
C ILE A 65 -13.35 -2.70 3.93
N LEU A 66 -13.18 -1.70 3.05
CA LEU A 66 -12.58 -1.91 1.75
C LEU A 66 -11.07 -2.17 1.83
N HIS A 67 -10.37 -1.67 2.86
CA HIS A 67 -8.99 -2.11 3.09
C HIS A 67 -8.95 -3.61 3.47
N GLY A 68 -9.95 -4.13 4.21
CA GLY A 68 -10.07 -5.59 4.41
C GLY A 68 -10.29 -6.36 3.11
N ALA A 69 -11.14 -5.84 2.23
CA ALA A 69 -11.33 -6.39 0.89
C ALA A 69 -10.08 -6.30 0.00
N LEU A 70 -9.15 -5.37 0.25
CA LEU A 70 -7.87 -5.36 -0.45
C LEU A 70 -7.06 -6.64 -0.17
N ALA A 71 -7.03 -7.10 1.09
CA ALA A 71 -6.28 -8.29 1.48
C ALA A 71 -6.99 -9.61 1.10
N TYR A 72 -8.32 -9.65 1.25
CA TYR A 72 -9.11 -10.89 1.14
C TYR A 72 -10.12 -10.90 -0.01
N GLN A 73 -10.11 -9.86 -0.84
CA GLN A 73 -10.94 -9.71 -2.03
C GLN A 73 -12.43 -9.94 -1.71
N ARG A 74 -13.15 -10.65 -2.60
CA ARG A 74 -14.57 -10.96 -2.43
C ARG A 74 -14.86 -11.90 -1.27
N GLU A 75 -13.86 -12.59 -0.74
CA GLU A 75 -14.00 -13.49 0.41
C GLU A 75 -14.02 -12.72 1.75
N PHE A 76 -13.69 -11.41 1.76
CA PHE A 76 -13.74 -10.62 2.98
C PHE A 76 -15.17 -10.46 3.50
N GLU A 77 -15.43 -10.98 4.70
CA GLU A 77 -16.75 -10.96 5.32
C GLU A 77 -16.89 -9.90 6.42
N VAL A 78 -18.08 -9.28 6.47
CA VAL A 78 -18.49 -8.31 7.49
C VAL A 78 -19.86 -8.68 8.05
N ILE A 79 -20.18 -8.11 9.21
CA ILE A 79 -21.51 -8.19 9.81
C ILE A 79 -22.35 -7.03 9.31
N ASP A 80 -23.54 -7.32 8.78
CA ASP A 80 -24.48 -6.32 8.26
C ASP A 80 -25.40 -5.72 9.33
N ALA A 81 -26.35 -4.89 8.88
CA ALA A 81 -27.27 -4.23 9.79
C ALA A 81 -28.23 -5.21 10.50
N GLU A 82 -28.46 -6.36 9.89
CA GLU A 82 -29.31 -7.45 10.36
C GLU A 82 -28.54 -8.47 11.22
N SER A 83 -27.24 -8.27 11.42
CA SER A 83 -26.33 -9.17 12.15
C SER A 83 -26.00 -10.47 11.39
N GLU A 84 -26.19 -10.47 10.08
CA GLU A 84 -25.79 -11.56 9.20
C GLU A 84 -24.36 -11.35 8.70
N THR A 85 -23.67 -12.45 8.41
CA THR A 85 -22.33 -12.42 7.81
C THR A 85 -22.45 -12.38 6.29
N VAL A 86 -21.90 -11.35 5.67
CA VAL A 86 -21.98 -11.11 4.22
C VAL A 86 -20.61 -10.74 3.65
N SER A 87 -20.37 -11.04 2.37
CA SER A 87 -19.20 -10.50 1.65
C SER A 87 -19.30 -8.98 1.55
N ALA A 88 -18.26 -8.28 1.99
CA ALA A 88 -18.20 -6.82 1.96
C ALA A 88 -18.33 -6.27 0.53
N VAL A 89 -17.64 -6.92 -0.43
CA VAL A 89 -17.67 -6.52 -1.83
C VAL A 89 -19.06 -6.77 -2.40
N ASP A 90 -19.64 -7.96 -2.21
CA ASP A 90 -20.95 -8.26 -2.80
C ASP A 90 -22.09 -7.43 -2.17
N TYR A 91 -22.02 -7.16 -0.87
CA TYR A 91 -22.94 -6.24 -0.19
C TYR A 91 -22.89 -4.84 -0.81
N LEU A 92 -21.69 -4.29 -1.04
CA LEU A 92 -21.50 -3.01 -1.69
C LEU A 92 -22.01 -3.02 -3.14
N LEU A 93 -21.66 -4.04 -3.93
CA LEU A 93 -22.11 -4.18 -5.32
C LEU A 93 -23.64 -4.26 -5.43
N ALA A 94 -24.30 -4.84 -4.43
CA ALA A 94 -25.75 -4.92 -4.32
C ALA A 94 -26.41 -3.59 -3.89
N GLY A 95 -25.64 -2.53 -3.65
CA GLY A 95 -26.13 -1.22 -3.21
C GLY A 95 -26.42 -1.15 -1.72
N GLY A 96 -25.79 -2.03 -0.94
CA GLY A 96 -25.86 -2.03 0.51
C GLY A 96 -25.36 -0.72 1.10
N ALA A 97 -26.01 -0.25 2.16
CA ALA A 97 -25.64 0.99 2.83
C ALA A 97 -24.31 0.80 3.57
N MET A 98 -23.31 1.63 3.25
CA MET A 98 -21.99 1.62 3.88
C MET A 98 -21.53 3.07 4.11
N SER A 99 -21.23 3.43 5.35
CA SER A 99 -20.77 4.80 5.68
C SER A 99 -19.47 5.12 4.94
N GLY A 100 -19.36 6.29 4.29
CA GLY A 100 -18.19 6.68 3.49
C GLY A 100 -18.14 6.11 2.07
N TRP A 101 -19.15 5.36 1.64
CA TRP A 101 -19.35 4.96 0.24
C TRP A 101 -20.11 6.06 -0.51
N ASP A 102 -19.46 7.23 -0.60
CA ASP A 102 -20.06 8.41 -1.21
C ASP A 102 -19.78 8.43 -2.71
N ILE A 103 -20.76 7.99 -3.49
CA ILE A 103 -20.67 7.92 -4.95
C ILE A 103 -21.52 9.02 -5.58
N GLU A 104 -21.00 9.63 -6.65
CA GLU A 104 -21.72 10.51 -7.56
C GLU A 104 -22.00 9.75 -8.87
N LEU A 105 -23.25 9.75 -9.32
CA LEU A 105 -23.64 9.32 -10.67
C LEU A 105 -23.42 10.49 -11.63
N VAL A 106 -22.52 10.31 -12.60
CA VAL A 106 -22.13 11.36 -13.55
C VAL A 106 -22.84 11.10 -14.87
N PRO A 107 -23.78 11.98 -15.31
CA PRO A 107 -24.47 11.80 -16.58
C PRO A 107 -23.48 11.77 -17.75
N SER A 108 -23.55 10.70 -18.55
CA SER A 108 -22.73 10.58 -19.76
C SER A 108 -23.48 11.11 -20.97
N ARG A 109 -22.78 11.84 -21.84
CA ARG A 109 -23.28 12.22 -23.18
C ARG A 109 -22.86 11.22 -24.27
N ILE A 110 -21.99 10.28 -23.91
CA ILE A 110 -21.32 9.36 -24.86
C ILE A 110 -21.78 7.93 -24.62
N ARG A 111 -22.07 7.56 -23.37
CA ARG A 111 -22.49 6.22 -22.95
C ARG A 111 -23.98 6.23 -22.56
N PRO A 112 -24.69 5.10 -22.73
CA PRO A 112 -26.10 5.00 -22.34
C PRO A 112 -26.30 5.07 -20.82
N ASN A 113 -25.35 4.51 -20.05
CA ASN A 113 -25.36 4.54 -18.59
C ASN A 113 -24.58 5.76 -18.07
N PRO A 114 -24.95 6.30 -16.89
CA PRO A 114 -24.09 7.24 -16.18
C PRO A 114 -22.76 6.56 -15.79
N GLY A 115 -21.70 7.38 -15.72
CA GLY A 115 -20.47 6.98 -15.03
C GLY A 115 -20.64 7.05 -13.51
N ILE A 116 -19.68 6.48 -12.77
CA ILE A 116 -19.62 6.64 -11.31
C ILE A 116 -18.30 7.23 -10.86
N ARG A 117 -18.38 8.14 -9.89
CA ARG A 117 -17.23 8.79 -9.26
C ARG A 117 -17.32 8.62 -7.75
N ALA A 118 -16.29 8.04 -7.14
CA ALA A 118 -16.14 8.07 -5.70
C ALA A 118 -15.66 9.46 -5.24
N LEU A 119 -16.38 10.08 -4.31
CA LEU A 119 -16.07 11.40 -3.80
C LEU A 119 -14.91 11.34 -2.80
N LEU A 120 -14.02 12.32 -2.89
CA LEU A 120 -12.92 12.48 -1.94
C LEU A 120 -13.44 12.93 -0.58
N ASP A 121 -12.94 12.30 0.47
CA ASP A 121 -13.15 12.68 1.87
C ASP A 121 -11.80 12.59 2.63
N PRO A 122 -10.81 13.43 2.30
CA PRO A 122 -9.45 13.28 2.78
C PRO A 122 -9.36 13.48 4.30
N GLY A 123 -8.72 12.53 4.97
CA GLY A 123 -8.45 12.60 6.41
C GLY A 123 -9.60 12.17 7.32
N SER A 124 -10.79 11.87 6.78
CA SER A 124 -11.92 11.40 7.60
C SER A 124 -11.74 9.99 8.15
N LYS A 125 -10.97 9.16 7.44
CA LYS A 125 -10.87 7.70 7.67
C LYS A 125 -12.25 7.01 7.67
N ALA A 126 -13.20 7.58 6.93
CA ALA A 126 -14.51 7.02 6.67
C ALA A 126 -14.72 6.77 5.17
N GLY A 127 -14.53 7.82 4.36
CA GLY A 127 -14.61 7.78 2.89
C GLY A 127 -13.24 7.67 2.20
N GLN A 128 -13.25 7.86 0.88
CA GLN A 128 -12.05 7.73 0.04
C GLN A 128 -11.03 8.84 0.34
N GLY A 129 -9.82 8.47 0.76
CA GLY A 129 -8.77 9.44 1.11
C GLY A 129 -7.98 9.95 -0.10
N HIS A 130 -7.87 9.14 -1.15
CA HIS A 130 -7.06 9.41 -2.35
C HIS A 130 -7.91 9.28 -3.62
N GLN A 131 -7.56 10.02 -4.67
CA GLN A 131 -8.29 9.95 -5.94
C GLN A 131 -8.24 8.51 -6.48
N ASP A 132 -9.40 7.96 -6.85
CA ASP A 132 -9.59 6.61 -7.42
C ASP A 132 -9.21 5.41 -6.50
N GLN A 133 -9.01 5.62 -5.20
CA GLN A 133 -8.70 4.54 -4.24
C GLN A 133 -9.72 3.38 -4.26
N TRP A 134 -11.01 3.69 -4.22
CA TRP A 134 -12.09 2.70 -4.24
C TRP A 134 -12.17 1.97 -5.57
N PHE A 135 -11.91 2.67 -6.68
CA PHE A 135 -11.77 2.02 -7.98
C PHE A 135 -10.61 1.03 -7.99
N ALA A 136 -9.45 1.42 -7.46
CA ALA A 136 -8.26 0.57 -7.38
C ALA A 136 -8.45 -0.65 -6.47
N VAL A 137 -9.15 -0.51 -5.34
CA VAL A 137 -9.47 -1.64 -4.46
C VAL A 137 -10.42 -2.61 -5.16
N LEU A 138 -11.51 -2.11 -5.75
CA LEU A 138 -12.47 -2.97 -6.46
C LEU A 138 -11.85 -3.66 -7.69
N ALA A 139 -10.92 -3.00 -8.38
CA ALA A 139 -10.16 -3.59 -9.48
C ALA A 139 -9.34 -4.82 -9.04
N GLN A 140 -8.87 -4.83 -7.80
CA GLN A 140 -8.12 -5.95 -7.22
C GLN A 140 -9.01 -7.09 -6.69
N CYS A 141 -10.33 -6.98 -6.81
CA CYS A 141 -11.30 -7.98 -6.37
C CYS A 141 -11.80 -8.92 -7.50
N ASP A 142 -11.07 -9.01 -8.62
CA ASP A 142 -11.38 -9.86 -9.78
C ASP A 142 -12.80 -9.65 -10.34
N LEU A 143 -13.20 -8.38 -10.46
CA LEU A 143 -14.49 -8.01 -11.00
C LEU A 143 -14.41 -7.91 -12.53
N ALA A 144 -15.29 -8.60 -13.24
CA ALA A 144 -15.41 -8.47 -14.69
C ALA A 144 -15.87 -7.05 -15.08
N PRO A 145 -15.55 -6.54 -16.29
CA PRO A 145 -16.03 -5.24 -16.77
C PRO A 145 -17.57 -5.09 -16.69
N GLU A 146 -18.30 -6.18 -16.91
CA GLU A 146 -19.77 -6.22 -16.86
C GLU A 146 -20.34 -6.35 -15.44
N GLN A 147 -19.48 -6.52 -14.42
CA GLN A 147 -19.90 -6.62 -13.03
C GLN A 147 -20.74 -5.40 -12.66
N THR A 148 -21.97 -5.63 -12.24
CA THR A 148 -22.92 -4.59 -11.89
C THR A 148 -22.65 -4.03 -10.51
N ILE A 149 -22.85 -2.72 -10.37
CA ILE A 149 -22.84 -1.98 -9.11
C ILE A 149 -24.16 -1.22 -9.01
N LYS A 150 -24.89 -1.41 -7.93
CA LYS A 150 -26.12 -0.65 -7.66
C LYS A 150 -25.79 0.61 -6.86
N VAL A 151 -26.20 1.77 -7.36
CA VAL A 151 -25.97 3.07 -6.72
C VAL A 151 -27.26 3.90 -6.81
N TYR A 152 -27.83 4.26 -5.66
CA TYR A 152 -29.09 5.04 -5.57
C TYR A 152 -30.24 4.52 -6.44
N GLY A 153 -30.36 3.19 -6.60
CA GLY A 153 -31.38 2.55 -7.43
C GLY A 153 -31.03 2.41 -8.91
N GLU A 154 -29.97 3.08 -9.38
CA GLU A 154 -29.41 2.88 -10.71
C GLU A 154 -28.48 1.66 -10.74
N THR A 155 -28.36 1.02 -11.90
CA THR A 155 -27.41 -0.07 -12.12
C THR A 155 -26.38 0.37 -13.14
N VAL A 156 -25.12 0.44 -12.71
CA VAL A 156 -23.95 0.72 -13.57
C VAL A 156 -23.02 -0.49 -13.56
N THR A 157 -21.93 -0.42 -14.33
CA THR A 157 -20.93 -1.50 -14.42
C THR A 157 -19.53 -1.04 -14.04
N MET A 158 -18.62 -1.98 -13.76
CA MET A 158 -17.19 -1.66 -13.64
C MET A 158 -16.65 -0.96 -14.89
N ALA A 159 -17.14 -1.31 -16.09
CA ALA A 159 -16.79 -0.62 -17.34
C ALA A 159 -17.25 0.86 -17.36
N ASP A 160 -18.38 1.17 -16.72
CA ASP A 160 -18.84 2.56 -16.57
C ASP A 160 -17.97 3.33 -15.54
N PHE A 161 -17.46 2.64 -14.51
CA PHE A 161 -16.47 3.19 -13.58
C PHE A 161 -15.14 3.49 -14.29
N VAL A 162 -14.60 2.52 -15.04
CA VAL A 162 -13.37 2.69 -15.86
C VAL A 162 -13.50 3.90 -16.76
N PHE A 163 -14.62 4.00 -17.49
CA PHE A 163 -14.88 5.13 -18.38
C PHE A 163 -14.88 6.47 -17.61
N GLN A 164 -15.55 6.52 -16.44
CA GLN A 164 -15.59 7.74 -15.65
C GLN A 164 -14.21 8.14 -15.10
N VAL A 165 -13.41 7.18 -14.65
CA VAL A 165 -12.01 7.41 -14.23
C VAL A 165 -11.19 7.99 -15.38
N GLN A 166 -11.29 7.44 -16.60
CA GLN A 166 -10.62 7.99 -17.78
C GLN A 166 -11.00 9.46 -18.03
N GLN A 167 -12.29 9.80 -17.90
CA GLN A 167 -12.76 11.17 -18.05
C GLN A 167 -12.29 12.10 -16.93
N ASP A 168 -12.09 11.57 -15.73
CA ASP A 168 -11.74 12.33 -14.52
C ASP A 168 -10.25 12.47 -14.26
N VAL A 169 -9.39 11.78 -15.01
CA VAL A 169 -7.93 11.94 -14.95
C VAL A 169 -7.48 13.41 -14.88
N PRO A 170 -7.96 14.35 -15.72
CA PRO A 170 -7.59 15.76 -15.63
C PRO A 170 -8.00 16.47 -14.32
N ARG A 171 -8.97 15.91 -13.58
CA ARG A 171 -9.46 16.47 -12.31
C ARG A 171 -8.57 16.10 -11.13
N ASN A 172 -7.62 15.18 -11.29
CA ASN A 172 -6.68 14.81 -10.25
C ASN A 172 -5.57 15.87 -10.09
N LEU A 173 -5.92 16.97 -9.42
CA LEU A 173 -5.01 18.10 -9.18
C LEU A 173 -3.85 17.72 -8.24
N GLY A 174 -4.02 16.67 -7.43
CA GLY A 174 -2.97 16.14 -6.56
C GLY A 174 -1.84 15.43 -7.30
N ARG A 175 -2.03 15.11 -8.60
CA ARG A 175 -1.10 14.34 -9.42
C ARG A 175 -0.65 13.05 -8.73
N GLU A 176 -1.59 12.38 -8.07
CA GLU A 176 -1.42 11.05 -7.52
C GLU A 176 -2.26 10.07 -8.32
N TYR A 177 -1.65 9.48 -9.34
CA TYR A 177 -2.22 8.51 -10.26
C TYR A 177 -1.86 7.07 -9.91
N SER A 178 -1.26 6.82 -8.75
CA SER A 178 -0.94 5.48 -8.25
C SER A 178 -2.17 4.58 -8.24
N TRP A 179 -3.26 5.01 -7.60
CA TRP A 179 -4.55 4.31 -7.56
C TRP A 179 -5.20 4.23 -8.95
N THR A 180 -5.14 5.31 -9.73
CA THR A 180 -5.61 5.31 -11.13
C THR A 180 -4.90 4.25 -11.97
N LEU A 181 -3.58 4.11 -11.84
CA LEU A 181 -2.77 3.11 -12.55
C LEU A 181 -3.15 1.68 -12.12
N ILE A 182 -3.28 1.43 -10.81
CA ILE A 182 -3.71 0.13 -10.28
C ILE A 182 -5.05 -0.28 -10.92
N GLY A 183 -6.03 0.62 -10.89
CA GLY A 183 -7.35 0.34 -11.43
C GLY A 183 -7.36 0.21 -12.96
N LEU A 184 -6.82 1.19 -13.69
CA LEU A 184 -6.91 1.21 -15.16
C LEU A 184 -6.13 0.08 -15.82
N THR A 185 -4.94 -0.29 -15.32
CA THR A 185 -4.13 -1.37 -15.92
C THR A 185 -4.72 -2.76 -15.69
N THR A 186 -5.66 -2.89 -14.76
CA THR A 186 -6.49 -4.09 -14.62
C THR A 186 -7.41 -4.27 -15.83
N TYR A 187 -8.02 -3.18 -16.31
CA TYR A 187 -9.07 -3.23 -17.35
C TYR A 187 -8.62 -2.84 -18.75
N LEU A 188 -7.51 -2.10 -18.88
CA LEU A 188 -7.00 -1.57 -20.14
C LEU A 188 -5.63 -2.15 -20.49
N PRO A 189 -5.28 -2.23 -21.78
CA PRO A 189 -3.91 -2.52 -22.18
C PRO A 189 -2.98 -1.35 -21.84
N THR A 190 -1.67 -1.62 -21.73
CA THR A 190 -0.69 -0.59 -21.30
C THR A 190 -0.35 0.45 -22.36
N ASP A 191 -0.79 0.23 -23.61
CA ASP A 191 -0.74 1.19 -24.72
C ASP A 191 -2.06 1.99 -24.87
N ALA A 192 -3.00 1.85 -23.92
CA ALA A 192 -4.28 2.54 -24.02
C ALA A 192 -4.11 4.06 -23.98
N GLU A 193 -4.79 4.72 -24.92
CA GLU A 193 -4.92 6.18 -25.02
C GLU A 193 -6.40 6.59 -24.98
N TRP A 194 -6.68 7.75 -24.42
CA TRP A 194 -8.03 8.31 -24.37
C TRP A 194 -8.02 9.84 -24.31
N THR A 195 -9.16 10.44 -24.61
CA THR A 195 -9.40 11.87 -24.40
C THR A 195 -10.07 12.07 -23.04
N GLY A 196 -9.47 12.89 -22.19
CA GLY A 196 -10.04 13.28 -20.90
C GLY A 196 -11.16 14.30 -21.05
N SER A 197 -11.88 14.57 -19.96
CA SER A 197 -12.97 15.56 -20.00
C SER A 197 -12.53 17.01 -20.25
N ASP A 198 -11.22 17.28 -20.14
CA ASP A 198 -10.58 18.55 -20.53
C ASP A 198 -10.28 18.65 -22.03
N GLY A 199 -10.54 17.59 -22.80
CA GLY A 199 -10.17 17.47 -24.22
C GLY A 199 -8.69 17.10 -24.44
N GLY A 200 -7.92 16.89 -23.38
CA GLY A 200 -6.52 16.49 -23.45
C GLY A 200 -6.36 15.00 -23.75
N GLN A 201 -5.27 14.64 -24.43
CA GLN A 201 -4.90 13.24 -24.67
C GLN A 201 -4.14 12.67 -23.47
N TRP A 202 -4.60 11.53 -22.99
CA TRP A 202 -4.03 10.79 -21.87
C TRP A 202 -3.73 9.35 -22.29
N SER A 203 -2.76 8.75 -21.63
CA SER A 203 -2.38 7.36 -21.84
C SER A 203 -1.88 6.75 -20.53
N ILE A 204 -1.86 5.42 -20.45
CA ILE A 204 -1.23 4.73 -19.31
C ILE A 204 0.24 5.15 -19.19
N GLU A 205 0.93 5.29 -20.33
CA GLU A 205 2.30 5.76 -20.40
C GLU A 205 2.47 7.16 -19.78
N ARG A 206 1.59 8.11 -20.13
CA ARG A 206 1.61 9.46 -19.57
C ARG A 206 1.33 9.48 -18.06
N LEU A 207 0.43 8.62 -17.57
CA LEU A 207 0.19 8.49 -16.13
C LEU A 207 1.43 7.96 -15.42
N MET A 208 2.12 6.98 -16.01
CA MET A 208 3.39 6.46 -15.51
C MET A 208 4.47 7.54 -15.46
N GLU A 209 4.64 8.34 -16.52
CA GLU A 209 5.60 9.45 -16.55
C GLU A 209 5.38 10.42 -15.38
N ILE A 210 4.12 10.81 -15.13
CA ILE A 210 3.77 11.72 -14.04
C ILE A 210 4.10 11.12 -12.67
N GLU A 211 3.84 9.82 -12.47
CA GLU A 211 4.17 9.12 -11.22
C GLU A 211 5.68 9.02 -10.98
N LEU A 212 6.47 8.84 -12.04
CA LEU A 212 7.92 8.76 -11.93
C LEU A 212 8.55 10.09 -11.53
N GLU A 213 7.96 11.23 -11.91
CA GLU A 213 8.37 12.58 -11.48
C GLU A 213 8.17 12.83 -9.98
N GLN A 214 7.34 12.03 -9.29
CA GLN A 214 7.00 12.29 -7.90
C GLN A 214 8.10 11.89 -6.93
N ASP A 215 8.30 12.73 -5.91
CA ASP A 215 9.19 12.48 -4.78
C ASP A 215 8.52 11.54 -3.78
N LEU A 216 9.09 10.34 -3.62
CA LEU A 216 8.59 9.32 -2.70
C LEU A 216 8.67 9.79 -1.24
N ASN A 217 9.70 10.56 -0.87
CA ASN A 217 9.94 10.99 0.51
C ASN A 217 8.93 12.06 0.97
N ARG A 218 8.27 12.74 0.02
CA ARG A 218 7.19 13.70 0.29
C ARG A 218 5.80 13.10 0.15
N SER A 219 5.71 11.84 -0.24
CA SER A 219 4.44 11.15 -0.47
C SER A 219 3.93 10.49 0.82
N ALA A 220 2.61 10.30 0.90
CA ALA A 220 2.01 9.52 1.98
C ALA A 220 2.58 8.09 2.02
N CYS A 221 2.67 7.51 3.22
CA CYS A 221 3.24 6.19 3.46
C CYS A 221 4.59 5.94 2.75
N GLY A 222 5.44 6.97 2.70
CA GLY A 222 6.77 6.90 2.06
C GLY A 222 6.74 6.63 0.55
N GLY A 223 5.62 6.91 -0.11
CA GLY A 223 5.46 6.67 -1.55
C GLY A 223 5.24 5.20 -1.93
N THR A 224 4.98 4.32 -0.97
CA THR A 224 4.74 2.88 -1.22
C THR A 224 3.56 2.65 -2.16
N HIS A 225 2.44 3.36 -2.02
CA HIS A 225 1.30 3.25 -2.95
C HIS A 225 1.68 3.64 -4.38
N ARG A 226 2.55 4.65 -4.56
CA ARG A 226 3.08 5.02 -5.88
C ARG A 226 3.93 3.90 -6.47
N LEU A 227 4.83 3.33 -5.67
CA LEU A 227 5.63 2.18 -6.09
C LEU A 227 4.76 0.97 -6.44
N ILE A 228 3.68 0.72 -5.71
CA ILE A 228 2.70 -0.34 -6.01
C ILE A 228 2.05 -0.08 -7.38
N GLY A 229 1.52 1.12 -7.62
CA GLY A 229 0.91 1.47 -8.91
C GLY A 229 1.88 1.36 -10.10
N ILE A 230 3.11 1.86 -9.93
CA ILE A 230 4.19 1.72 -10.92
C ILE A 230 4.50 0.24 -11.17
N THR A 231 4.63 -0.56 -10.11
CA THR A 231 4.95 -2.00 -10.20
C THR A 231 3.85 -2.78 -10.90
N MET A 232 2.58 -2.56 -10.55
CA MET A 232 1.46 -3.27 -11.16
C MET A 232 1.33 -2.94 -12.65
N ALA A 233 1.48 -1.66 -13.01
CA ALA A 233 1.48 -1.23 -14.41
C ALA A 233 2.65 -1.82 -15.21
N LEU A 234 3.87 -1.83 -14.65
CA LEU A 234 5.03 -2.45 -15.28
C LEU A 234 4.87 -3.97 -15.45
N ASN A 235 4.41 -4.67 -14.41
CA ASN A 235 4.13 -6.10 -14.48
C ASN A 235 3.11 -6.42 -15.57
N ARG A 236 2.07 -5.58 -15.70
CA ARG A 236 1.07 -5.69 -16.77
C ARG A 236 1.69 -5.48 -18.15
N HIS A 237 2.55 -4.49 -18.31
CA HIS A 237 3.26 -4.21 -19.56
C HIS A 237 4.12 -5.39 -20.01
N LEU A 238 4.93 -5.93 -19.09
CA LEU A 238 5.78 -7.09 -19.36
C LEU A 238 4.94 -8.35 -19.68
N ALA A 239 3.83 -8.56 -18.96
CA ALA A 239 2.91 -9.67 -19.24
C ALA A 239 2.24 -9.56 -20.62
N GLN A 240 2.13 -8.35 -21.18
CA GLN A 240 1.63 -8.08 -22.53
C GLN A 240 2.74 -8.20 -23.61
N GLY A 241 3.97 -8.57 -23.22
CA GLY A 241 5.11 -8.67 -24.13
C GLY A 241 5.81 -7.34 -24.42
N GLY A 242 5.53 -6.30 -23.62
CA GLY A 242 6.19 -5.01 -23.72
C GLY A 242 7.67 -5.04 -23.37
N GLU A 243 8.45 -4.14 -23.96
CA GLU A 243 9.90 -4.05 -23.77
C GLU A 243 10.28 -3.00 -22.72
N LEU A 244 11.33 -3.26 -21.95
CA LEU A 244 11.90 -2.30 -20.99
C LEU A 244 12.67 -1.17 -21.70
N THR A 245 11.91 -0.24 -22.29
CA THR A 245 12.42 0.97 -22.94
C THR A 245 11.65 2.20 -22.46
N GLY A 246 12.16 3.40 -22.74
CA GLY A 246 11.47 4.64 -22.41
C GLY A 246 11.08 4.76 -20.92
N VAL A 247 9.81 5.05 -20.67
CA VAL A 247 9.26 5.19 -19.31
C VAL A 247 9.23 3.86 -18.54
N TRP A 248 9.08 2.72 -19.23
CA TRP A 248 9.02 1.39 -18.61
C TRP A 248 10.37 0.99 -18.04
N LYS A 249 11.46 1.37 -18.72
CA LYS A 249 12.82 1.22 -18.18
C LYS A 249 13.04 2.10 -16.94
N GLN A 250 12.55 3.34 -16.96
CA GLN A 250 12.65 4.25 -15.81
C GLN A 250 11.83 3.74 -14.62
N ALA A 251 10.67 3.14 -14.87
CA ALA A 251 9.86 2.47 -13.85
C ALA A 251 10.62 1.29 -13.22
N ASP A 252 11.21 0.41 -14.03
CA ASP A 252 12.04 -0.69 -13.52
C ASP A 252 13.21 -0.16 -12.68
N ASP A 253 13.94 0.85 -13.17
CA ASP A 253 15.06 1.46 -12.42
C ASP A 253 14.62 2.00 -11.05
N LYS A 254 13.50 2.74 -11.00
CA LYS A 254 12.96 3.27 -9.73
C LYS A 254 12.54 2.15 -8.78
N ILE A 255 11.98 1.05 -9.29
CA ILE A 255 11.62 -0.13 -8.51
C ILE A 255 12.87 -0.82 -7.95
N GLN A 256 13.87 -1.11 -8.79
CA GLN A 256 15.10 -1.77 -8.37
C GLN A 256 15.88 -0.93 -7.35
N GLU A 257 15.93 0.39 -7.55
CA GLU A 257 16.49 1.31 -6.56
C GLU A 257 15.74 1.22 -5.24
N SER A 258 14.41 1.27 -5.26
CA SER A 258 13.58 1.20 -4.05
C SER A 258 13.73 -0.13 -3.30
N ILE A 259 13.86 -1.26 -4.01
CA ILE A 259 14.17 -2.57 -3.41
C ILE A 259 15.54 -2.53 -2.72
N ALA A 260 16.56 -1.98 -3.39
CA ALA A 260 17.90 -1.85 -2.81
C ALA A 260 17.90 -0.94 -1.58
N GLN A 261 17.12 0.15 -1.60
CA GLN A 261 16.93 1.05 -0.46
C GLN A 261 16.26 0.34 0.72
N ALA A 262 15.15 -0.37 0.50
CA ALA A 262 14.48 -1.14 1.55
C ALA A 262 15.43 -2.13 2.22
N LYS A 263 16.19 -2.90 1.44
CA LYS A 263 17.19 -3.85 1.95
C LYS A 263 18.32 -3.18 2.72
N ARG A 264 18.76 -2.00 2.28
CA ARG A 264 19.82 -1.22 2.93
C ARG A 264 19.38 -0.65 4.27
N LEU A 265 18.12 -0.18 4.34
CA LEU A 265 17.55 0.50 5.49
C LEU A 265 16.84 -0.44 6.47
N GLN A 266 16.72 -1.73 6.14
CA GLN A 266 16.13 -2.73 7.02
C GLN A 266 16.89 -2.85 8.34
N ASN A 267 16.14 -2.93 9.43
CA ASN A 267 16.68 -3.10 10.76
C ASN A 267 17.15 -4.56 10.93
N ARG A 268 18.46 -4.76 10.97
CA ARG A 268 19.09 -6.10 11.00
C ARG A 268 18.75 -6.91 12.26
N ALA A 269 18.37 -6.24 13.33
CA ALA A 269 18.12 -6.87 14.62
C ALA A 269 16.85 -7.73 14.64
N ASP A 270 15.78 -7.28 13.97
CA ASP A 270 14.47 -7.93 13.97
C ASP A 270 13.90 -8.16 12.57
N GLY A 271 14.49 -7.58 11.52
CA GLY A 271 13.99 -7.68 10.15
C GLY A 271 12.92 -6.66 9.78
N SER A 272 12.52 -5.78 10.70
CA SER A 272 11.57 -4.69 10.42
C SER A 272 12.11 -3.73 9.35
N PHE A 273 11.21 -3.10 8.59
CA PHE A 273 11.60 -2.01 7.71
C PHE A 273 11.60 -0.68 8.44
N SER A 274 12.33 0.29 7.90
CA SER A 274 12.40 1.62 8.51
C SER A 274 11.02 2.25 8.62
N ILE A 275 10.74 2.86 9.78
CA ILE A 275 9.55 3.72 9.97
C ILE A 275 9.56 4.98 9.11
N HIS A 276 10.69 5.26 8.45
CA HIS A 276 10.86 6.29 7.43
C HIS A 276 10.93 5.71 6.01
N TYR A 277 10.46 4.47 5.82
CA TYR A 277 10.36 3.79 4.53
C TYR A 277 11.71 3.73 3.79
N PHE A 278 11.87 4.53 2.74
CA PHE A 278 13.04 4.54 1.86
C PHE A 278 14.00 5.72 2.11
N ASP A 279 13.71 6.61 3.05
CA ASP A 279 14.48 7.85 3.26
C ASP A 279 15.74 7.61 4.11
N ARG A 280 15.56 7.08 5.32
CA ARG A 280 16.64 6.90 6.32
C ARG A 280 16.35 5.76 7.28
N PRO A 281 17.35 5.25 8.02
CA PRO A 281 17.12 4.23 9.05
C PRO A 281 16.21 4.73 10.18
N GLY A 282 15.42 3.83 10.78
CA GLY A 282 14.55 4.17 11.91
C GLY A 282 13.77 2.97 12.45
N MET A 283 13.60 2.93 13.77
CA MET A 283 12.80 1.94 14.49
C MET A 283 11.80 2.66 15.41
N SER A 284 10.67 2.02 15.71
CA SER A 284 9.70 2.52 16.69
C SER A 284 9.33 1.44 17.69
N ALA A 285 9.10 1.83 18.95
CA ALA A 285 8.47 0.97 19.94
C ALA A 285 6.95 0.93 19.81
N ASP A 286 6.36 1.85 19.02
CA ASP A 286 4.94 1.82 18.67
C ASP A 286 4.69 0.72 17.63
N LEU A 287 4.02 -0.35 18.08
CA LEU A 287 3.70 -1.51 17.24
C LEU A 287 2.80 -1.16 16.06
N ALA A 288 1.93 -0.16 16.18
CA ALA A 288 1.07 0.24 15.07
C ALA A 288 1.87 0.97 13.98
N GLN A 289 2.83 1.80 14.39
CA GLN A 289 3.73 2.47 13.44
C GLN A 289 4.64 1.48 12.73
N ASP A 290 5.24 0.53 13.46
CA ASP A 290 6.09 -0.53 12.91
C ASP A 290 5.30 -1.43 11.95
N LEU A 291 4.12 -1.92 12.37
CA LEU A 291 3.24 -2.72 11.53
C LEU A 291 2.89 -1.98 10.24
N GLY A 292 2.55 -0.69 10.34
CA GLY A 292 2.25 0.15 9.20
C GLY A 292 3.43 0.26 8.23
N SER A 293 4.61 0.68 8.68
CA SER A 293 5.76 0.87 7.79
C SER A 293 6.29 -0.44 7.22
N THR A 294 6.42 -1.48 8.06
CA THR A 294 6.90 -2.79 7.63
C THR A 294 5.92 -3.43 6.65
N GLY A 295 4.61 -3.33 6.92
CA GLY A 295 3.56 -3.85 6.05
C GLY A 295 3.55 -3.22 4.65
N HIS A 296 3.54 -1.89 4.56
CA HIS A 296 3.51 -1.20 3.26
C HIS A 296 4.77 -1.47 2.42
N VAL A 297 5.95 -1.52 3.04
CA VAL A 297 7.18 -1.85 2.31
C VAL A 297 7.13 -3.30 1.83
N LEU A 298 6.71 -4.24 2.69
CA LEU A 298 6.59 -5.65 2.29
C LEU A 298 5.56 -5.85 1.17
N GLU A 299 4.43 -5.15 1.20
CA GLU A 299 3.41 -5.19 0.15
C GLU A 299 3.98 -4.78 -1.22
N PHE A 300 4.72 -3.67 -1.28
CA PHE A 300 5.45 -3.26 -2.48
C PHE A 300 6.44 -4.35 -2.94
N LEU A 301 7.29 -4.84 -2.03
CA LEU A 301 8.30 -5.86 -2.35
C LEU A 301 7.66 -7.15 -2.88
N ALA A 302 6.54 -7.57 -2.28
CA ALA A 302 5.78 -8.75 -2.67
C ALA A 302 5.20 -8.63 -4.08
N LEU A 303 4.97 -7.42 -4.61
CA LEU A 303 4.57 -7.22 -6.01
C LEU A 303 5.77 -7.10 -6.96
N ALA A 304 6.86 -6.48 -6.51
CA ALA A 304 7.98 -6.08 -7.37
C ALA A 304 9.06 -7.15 -7.56
N MET A 305 9.33 -7.95 -6.54
CA MET A 305 10.45 -8.90 -6.56
C MET A 305 10.09 -10.21 -7.27
N THR A 306 11.05 -11.04 -7.66
CA THR A 306 10.81 -12.42 -8.11
C THR A 306 10.60 -13.38 -6.93
N LYS A 307 10.14 -14.61 -7.19
CA LYS A 307 10.00 -15.62 -6.11
C LYS A 307 11.34 -15.90 -5.43
N GLU A 308 12.41 -15.96 -6.19
CA GLU A 308 13.78 -16.21 -5.73
C GLU A 308 14.23 -15.08 -4.79
N GLN A 309 14.00 -13.82 -5.20
CA GLN A 309 14.31 -12.66 -4.39
C GLN A 309 13.46 -12.60 -3.10
N LEU A 310 12.16 -12.94 -3.17
CA LEU A 310 11.28 -13.03 -1.98
C LEU A 310 11.68 -14.16 -1.02
N SER A 311 12.44 -15.14 -1.50
CA SER A 311 12.98 -16.24 -0.69
C SER A 311 14.33 -15.90 -0.06
N GLU A 312 14.88 -14.69 -0.29
CA GLU A 312 16.11 -14.27 0.37
C GLU A 312 15.89 -14.08 1.89
N PRO A 313 16.90 -14.39 2.73
CA PRO A 313 16.74 -14.34 4.18
C PRO A 313 16.25 -12.99 4.72
N TRP A 314 16.69 -11.87 4.13
CA TRP A 314 16.28 -10.55 4.59
C TRP A 314 14.77 -10.30 4.43
N VAL A 315 14.14 -10.84 3.38
CA VAL A 315 12.68 -10.76 3.20
C VAL A 315 11.97 -11.72 4.16
N GLN A 316 12.49 -12.94 4.32
CA GLN A 316 11.89 -13.90 5.25
C GLN A 316 11.90 -13.41 6.70
N HIS A 317 12.94 -12.67 7.11
CA HIS A 317 13.00 -12.02 8.41
C HIS A 317 11.95 -10.91 8.56
N SER A 318 11.72 -10.07 7.54
CA SER A 318 10.64 -9.06 7.63
C SER A 318 9.26 -9.67 7.67
N VAL A 319 9.02 -10.77 6.94
CA VAL A 319 7.77 -11.53 6.99
C VAL A 319 7.57 -12.16 8.37
N THR A 320 8.64 -12.72 8.95
CA THR A 320 8.60 -13.30 10.31
C THR A 320 8.26 -12.24 11.34
N HIS A 321 8.96 -11.10 11.30
CA HIS A 321 8.69 -9.94 12.17
C HIS A 321 7.24 -9.47 12.05
N LEU A 322 6.73 -9.35 10.82
CA LEU A 322 5.36 -8.92 10.62
C LEU A 322 4.36 -9.93 11.18
N CYS A 323 4.58 -11.24 11.02
CA CYS A 323 3.75 -12.26 11.69
C CYS A 323 3.77 -12.11 13.22
N GLU A 324 4.93 -11.82 13.82
CA GLU A 324 5.05 -11.57 15.25
C GLU A 324 4.31 -10.30 15.69
N LEU A 325 4.33 -9.24 14.88
CA LEU A 325 3.54 -8.03 15.13
C LEU A 325 2.04 -8.32 15.08
N PHE A 326 1.57 -9.06 14.07
CA PHE A 326 0.18 -9.49 13.98
C PHE A 326 -0.21 -10.27 15.23
N HIS A 327 0.60 -11.23 15.65
CA HIS A 327 0.39 -12.03 16.87
C HIS A 327 0.26 -11.16 18.12
N ARG A 328 1.20 -10.22 18.31
CA ARG A 328 1.25 -9.34 19.48
C ARG A 328 0.13 -8.30 19.52
N THR A 329 -0.49 -8.01 18.38
CA THR A 329 -1.52 -6.97 18.23
C THR A 329 -2.93 -7.53 18.02
N ARG A 330 -3.11 -8.86 18.17
CA ARG A 330 -4.39 -9.56 17.97
C ARG A 330 -5.56 -8.97 18.75
N GLU A 331 -5.32 -8.49 19.97
CA GLU A 331 -6.32 -7.92 20.87
C GLU A 331 -6.29 -6.38 20.91
N ILE A 332 -5.47 -5.75 20.05
CA ILE A 332 -5.33 -4.29 19.97
C ILE A 332 -6.19 -3.75 18.83
N GLY A 333 -6.95 -2.69 19.11
CA GLY A 333 -7.64 -1.90 18.10
C GLY A 333 -6.63 -1.11 17.26
N LEU A 334 -6.24 -1.67 16.12
CA LEU A 334 -5.34 -1.02 15.16
C LEU A 334 -6.12 -0.22 14.13
N GLU A 335 -5.47 0.80 13.56
CA GLU A 335 -5.98 1.50 12.38
C GLU A 335 -6.04 0.50 11.20
N CYS A 336 -7.23 0.35 10.60
CA CYS A 336 -7.50 -0.74 9.65
C CYS A 336 -6.75 -0.58 8.32
N GLY A 337 -6.48 0.65 7.87
CA GLY A 337 -5.69 0.89 6.66
C GLY A 337 -4.30 0.26 6.79
N ALA A 338 -3.56 0.60 7.84
CA ALA A 338 -2.25 0.01 8.13
C ALA A 338 -2.33 -1.51 8.34
N LEU A 339 -3.32 -1.98 9.11
CA LEU A 339 -3.52 -3.41 9.38
C LEU A 339 -3.70 -4.21 8.09
N TYR A 340 -4.61 -3.79 7.22
CA TYR A 340 -4.94 -4.59 6.04
C TYR A 340 -3.97 -4.38 4.87
N HIS A 341 -3.26 -3.26 4.77
CA HIS A 341 -2.10 -3.18 3.87
C HIS A 341 -1.00 -4.17 4.28
N ALA A 342 -0.72 -4.27 5.58
CA ALA A 342 0.21 -5.26 6.09
C ALA A 342 -0.27 -6.70 5.82
N ALA A 343 -1.57 -6.96 6.02
CA ALA A 343 -2.16 -8.27 5.72
C ALA A 343 -2.08 -8.58 4.22
N HIS A 344 -2.41 -7.62 3.36
CA HIS A 344 -2.32 -7.77 1.91
C HIS A 344 -0.88 -8.09 1.47
N GLY A 345 0.13 -7.42 2.02
CA GLY A 345 1.53 -7.77 1.78
C GLY A 345 1.88 -9.21 2.16
N LEU A 346 1.37 -9.70 3.30
CA LEU A 346 1.53 -11.11 3.70
C LEU A 346 0.77 -12.07 2.78
N VAL A 347 -0.45 -11.74 2.33
CA VAL A 347 -1.23 -12.53 1.37
C VAL A 347 -0.46 -12.68 0.05
N LEU A 348 0.04 -11.56 -0.50
CA LEU A 348 0.82 -11.54 -1.73
C LEU A 348 2.10 -12.35 -1.59
N TYR A 349 2.85 -12.17 -0.50
CA TYR A 349 4.04 -12.97 -0.21
C TYR A 349 3.72 -14.46 -0.15
N ARG A 350 2.68 -14.81 0.60
CA ARG A 350 2.23 -16.19 0.80
C ARG A 350 1.84 -16.85 -0.53
N GLN A 351 1.12 -16.14 -1.38
CA GLN A 351 0.75 -16.60 -2.72
C GLN A 351 1.97 -16.84 -3.61
N ARG A 352 2.92 -15.91 -3.62
CA ARG A 352 4.07 -15.96 -4.54
C ARG A 352 5.15 -16.95 -4.14
N VAL A 353 5.37 -17.14 -2.85
CA VAL A 353 6.41 -18.05 -2.34
C VAL A 353 5.88 -19.47 -2.17
N PHE A 354 4.67 -19.61 -1.61
CA PHE A 354 4.11 -20.90 -1.18
C PHE A 354 2.86 -21.32 -1.96
N GLY A 355 2.40 -20.53 -2.92
CA GLY A 355 1.20 -20.78 -3.72
C GLY A 355 -0.07 -20.20 -3.10
N ALA A 356 -1.13 -20.14 -3.90
CA ALA A 356 -2.41 -19.57 -3.48
C ALA A 356 -3.02 -20.29 -2.27
N ARG A 357 -3.79 -19.54 -1.49
CA ARG A 357 -4.60 -20.02 -0.37
C ARG A 357 -6.06 -19.75 -0.68
N SER A 358 -6.95 -20.68 -0.34
CA SER A 358 -8.38 -20.44 -0.25
C SER A 358 -8.73 -19.97 1.16
N TRP A 359 -9.55 -18.95 1.31
CA TRP A 359 -10.13 -18.61 2.61
C TRP A 359 -11.34 -19.52 2.81
N LYS A 360 -11.45 -20.09 4.01
CA LYS A 360 -12.62 -20.89 4.38
C LYS A 360 -13.41 -20.08 5.40
N PRO A 361 -14.74 -19.95 5.25
CA PRO A 361 -15.58 -19.37 6.28
C PRO A 361 -15.44 -20.10 7.63
#